data_AF-A0A059D311-F1
#
_entry.id   AF-A0A059D311-F1
#
_cell.length_a   1.000
_cell.length_b   1.000
_cell.length_c   1.000
_cell.angle_alpha   90.00
_cell.angle_beta   90.00
_cell.angle_gamma   90.00
#
_symmetry.space_group_name_H-M   'P 1'
#
loop_
_entity.id
_entity.type
_entity.pdbx_description
1 polymer ?
#
loop_
_entity_poly.entity_id
_entity_poly.type
_entity_poly.pdbx_seq_one_letter_code
_entity_poly.pdbx_strand_id
1 'polypeptide(L)'
;MASQGIKGPPYKFIHGSTKEIFKLKEDVMTKTNEPMTNVSHEILPIVENHIHGGIKYMGGICLYWYGPQAQLLISDTELVKEVLNNRDKTYVKPEFPGDIKKLLGDGLVSTEGKKWTRQRRLAHLAFHGESLKVKFNRAP
;
A
#
# COMPACT_ATOMS: atom_id res chain seq x y z
N MET A 1 20.18 8.34 7.90
CA MET A 1 18.83 8.83 7.54
C MET A 1 18.37 9.98 8.43
N ALA A 2 18.67 9.99 9.74
CA ALA A 2 18.35 11.14 10.61
C ALA A 2 18.94 12.49 10.12
N SER A 3 20.14 12.48 9.53
CA SER A 3 20.76 13.66 8.90
C SER A 3 20.01 14.19 7.67
N GLN A 4 19.15 13.36 7.05
CA GLN A 4 18.27 13.73 5.94
C GLN A 4 16.86 14.10 6.45
N GLY A 5 16.68 14.27 7.76
CA GLY A 5 15.39 14.61 8.38
C GLY A 5 14.42 13.44 8.56
N ILE A 6 14.81 12.22 8.17
CA ILE A 6 13.97 11.03 8.27
C ILE A 6 14.00 10.49 9.70
N LYS A 7 12.82 10.45 10.33
CA LYS A 7 12.62 10.00 11.72
C LYS A 7 12.03 8.59 11.74
N GLY A 8 12.27 7.85 12.82
CA GLY A 8 11.83 6.47 12.98
C GLY A 8 12.32 5.87 14.29
N PRO A 9 11.66 4.83 14.83
CA PRO A 9 12.23 4.06 15.92
C PRO A 9 13.56 3.40 15.49
N PRO A 10 14.52 3.22 16.42
CA PRO A 10 15.71 2.42 16.15
C PRO A 10 15.31 0.96 15.91
N TYR A 11 16.15 0.24 15.17
CA TYR A 11 15.96 -1.19 14.97
C TYR A 11 16.07 -1.95 16.31
N LYS A 12 15.11 -2.85 16.57
CA LYS A 12 15.13 -3.76 17.72
C LYS A 12 15.34 -5.20 17.23
N PHE A 13 16.50 -5.77 17.51
CA PHE A 13 16.77 -7.15 17.12
C PHE A 13 15.80 -8.12 17.83
N ILE A 14 15.13 -9.06 17.15
CA ILE A 14 15.17 -9.42 15.71
C ILE A 14 14.03 -8.79 14.91
N HIS A 15 12.96 -8.40 15.59
CA HIS A 15 11.67 -8.12 14.95
C HIS A 15 11.45 -6.66 14.55
N GLY A 16 12.41 -5.77 14.81
CA GLY A 16 12.24 -4.34 14.57
C GLY A 16 11.04 -3.79 15.34
N SER A 17 10.12 -3.14 14.63
CA SER A 17 8.87 -2.60 15.18
C SER A 17 7.64 -3.45 14.84
N THR A 18 7.86 -4.66 14.32
CA THR A 18 6.79 -5.51 13.79
C THR A 18 5.74 -5.84 14.84
N LYS A 19 6.16 -6.19 16.06
CA LYS A 19 5.22 -6.59 17.13
C LYS A 19 4.32 -5.41 17.53
N GLU A 20 4.89 -4.22 17.65
CA GLU A 20 4.15 -3.00 17.95
C GLU A 20 3.17 -2.64 16.84
N ILE A 21 3.58 -2.78 15.57
CA ILE A 21 2.71 -2.55 14.41
C ILE A 21 1.53 -3.52 14.41
N PHE A 22 1.77 -4.82 14.62
CA PHE A 22 0.70 -5.83 14.64
C PHE A 22 -0.27 -5.60 15.80
N LYS A 23 0.25 -5.30 16.99
CA LYS A 23 -0.59 -4.99 18.15
C LYS A 23 -1.48 -3.77 17.88
N LEU A 24 -0.93 -2.71 17.30
CA LEU A 24 -1.70 -1.52 16.95
C LEU A 24 -2.79 -1.83 15.91
N LYS A 25 -2.50 -2.70 14.93
CA LYS A 25 -3.52 -3.16 13.97
C LYS A 25 -4.64 -3.94 14.67
N GLU A 26 -4.29 -4.87 15.55
CA GLU A 26 -5.23 -5.70 16.30
C GLU A 26 -6.12 -4.86 17.24
N ASP A 27 -5.51 -3.94 17.99
CA ASP A 27 -6.21 -3.04 18.91
C ASP A 27 -7.23 -2.16 18.17
N VAL A 28 -6.91 -1.72 16.93
CA VAL A 28 -7.87 -0.94 16.17
C VAL A 28 -8.93 -1.82 15.55
N MET A 29 -8.56 -2.94 14.92
CA MET A 29 -9.53 -3.85 14.33
C MET A 29 -10.58 -4.29 15.36
N THR A 30 -10.17 -4.61 16.59
CA THR A 30 -11.10 -4.98 17.67
C THR A 30 -12.00 -3.82 18.11
N LYS A 31 -11.52 -2.57 18.09
CA LYS A 31 -12.29 -1.37 18.46
C LYS A 31 -13.19 -0.85 17.33
N THR A 32 -12.82 -1.06 16.07
CA THR A 32 -13.56 -0.58 14.88
C THR A 32 -14.39 -1.66 14.23
N ASN A 33 -14.77 -2.71 14.98
CA ASN A 33 -15.61 -3.80 14.50
C ASN A 33 -17.09 -3.42 14.31
N GLU A 34 -17.44 -2.15 14.49
CA GLU A 34 -18.77 -1.65 14.18
C GLU A 34 -18.92 -1.42 12.67
N PRO A 35 -20.09 -1.72 12.09
CA PRO A 35 -20.36 -1.39 10.69
C PRO A 35 -20.15 0.11 10.44
N MET A 36 -19.45 0.46 9.36
CA MET A 36 -19.32 1.86 8.95
C MET A 36 -20.71 2.44 8.67
N THR A 37 -21.21 3.28 9.59
CA THR A 37 -22.52 3.92 9.48
C THR A 37 -22.50 5.16 8.59
N ASN A 38 -21.32 5.77 8.40
CA ASN A 38 -21.10 6.90 7.51
C ASN A 38 -19.95 6.57 6.54
N VAL A 39 -20.28 6.40 5.26
CA VAL A 39 -19.29 6.11 4.22
C VAL A 39 -18.46 7.37 3.97
N SER A 40 -17.29 7.43 4.62
CA SER A 40 -16.31 8.49 4.41
C SER A 40 -15.20 8.01 3.47
N HIS A 41 -14.62 8.95 2.71
CA HIS A 41 -13.38 8.73 1.96
C HIS A 41 -12.14 8.68 2.88
N GLU A 42 -12.28 9.07 4.15
CA GLU A 42 -11.21 9.01 5.16
C GLU A 42 -11.12 7.61 5.78
N ILE A 43 -10.70 6.63 4.98
CA ILE A 43 -10.63 5.21 5.39
C ILE A 43 -9.29 4.82 6.05
N LEU A 44 -8.27 5.68 5.96
CA LEU A 44 -6.94 5.40 6.50
C LEU A 44 -6.92 5.17 8.02
N PRO A 45 -7.70 5.91 8.84
CA PRO A 45 -7.86 5.60 10.27
C PRO A 45 -8.65 4.32 10.55
N ILE A 46 -9.01 3.53 9.55
CA ILE A 46 -9.69 2.23 9.72
C ILE A 46 -8.80 1.11 9.16
N VAL A 47 -8.39 1.24 7.90
CA VAL A 47 -7.64 0.19 7.19
C VAL A 47 -6.15 0.21 7.53
N GLU A 48 -5.59 1.40 7.71
CA GLU A 48 -4.14 1.64 7.78
C GLU A 48 -3.77 2.44 9.03
N ASN A 49 -4.38 2.08 10.17
CA ASN A 49 -4.28 2.84 11.42
C ASN A 49 -2.86 3.10 11.92
N HIS A 50 -2.02 2.08 11.87
CA HIS A 50 -0.62 2.18 12.25
C HIS A 50 0.17 3.17 11.38
N ILE A 51 -0.21 3.30 10.12
CA ILE A 51 0.32 4.27 9.16
C ILE A 51 -0.29 5.65 9.42
N HIS A 52 -1.60 5.76 9.61
CA HIS A 52 -2.28 7.03 9.87
C HIS A 52 -1.78 7.72 11.15
N GLY A 53 -1.66 6.96 12.25
CA GLY A 53 -1.03 7.45 13.48
C GLY A 53 0.43 7.82 13.25
N GLY A 54 1.22 6.93 12.62
CA GLY A 54 2.62 7.18 12.30
C GLY A 54 2.87 8.44 11.48
N ILE A 55 2.07 8.69 10.44
CA ILE A 55 2.13 9.90 9.60
C ILE A 55 1.85 11.15 10.44
N LYS A 56 0.80 11.12 11.25
CA LYS A 56 0.41 12.28 12.09
C LYS A 56 1.47 12.63 13.13
N TYR A 57 2.18 11.63 13.68
CA TYR A 57 3.21 11.84 14.70
C TYR A 57 4.62 12.07 14.15
N MET A 58 4.94 11.53 12.96
CA MET A 58 6.32 11.47 12.45
C MET A 58 6.57 12.30 11.19
N GLY A 59 5.52 12.84 10.57
CA GLY A 59 5.59 13.72 9.39
C GLY A 59 5.35 12.99 8.06
N GLY A 60 5.58 13.70 6.95
CA GLY A 60 5.35 13.20 5.58
C GLY A 60 6.26 12.06 5.12
N ILE A 61 7.34 11.77 5.87
CA ILE A 61 8.26 10.66 5.63
C ILE A 61 8.66 10.05 6.98
N CYS A 62 8.54 8.74 7.11
CA CYS A 62 8.90 8.03 8.33
C CYS A 62 9.55 6.66 8.04
N LEU A 63 10.54 6.28 8.83
CA LEU A 63 11.19 4.97 8.79
C LEU A 63 10.55 4.04 9.84
N TYR A 64 10.24 2.81 9.47
CA TYR A 64 9.87 1.74 10.40
C TYR A 64 10.53 0.42 10.00
N TRP A 65 10.44 -0.59 10.86
CA TRP A 65 11.11 -1.88 10.66
C TRP A 65 10.10 -3.02 10.63
N TYR A 66 10.10 -3.77 9.52
CA TYR A 66 9.37 -5.02 9.37
C TYR A 66 10.34 -6.20 9.45
N GLY A 67 10.43 -6.83 10.62
CA GLY A 67 11.52 -7.74 10.94
C GLY A 67 12.85 -7.00 10.79
N PRO A 68 13.86 -7.59 10.13
CA PRO A 68 15.13 -6.92 9.85
C PRO A 68 15.06 -5.90 8.70
N GLN A 69 13.94 -5.79 7.99
CA GLN A 69 13.81 -4.94 6.82
C GLN A 69 13.33 -3.53 7.20
N ALA A 70 14.14 -2.52 6.89
CA ALA A 70 13.73 -1.12 6.94
C ALA A 70 12.69 -0.82 5.85
N GLN A 71 11.64 -0.10 6.21
CA GLN A 71 10.60 0.38 5.29
C GLN A 71 10.41 1.89 5.48
N LEU A 72 10.36 2.60 4.36
CA LEU A 72 10.13 4.03 4.32
C LEU A 72 8.68 4.29 3.95
N LEU A 73 7.93 4.89 4.88
CA LEU A 73 6.59 5.41 4.65
C LEU A 73 6.71 6.80 4.05
N ILE A 74 6.07 7.03 2.91
CA ILE A 74 6.02 8.33 2.23
C ILE A 74 4.55 8.70 2.07
N SER A 75 4.15 9.79 2.71
CA SER A 75 2.81 10.37 2.58
C SER A 75 2.83 11.80 2.02
N ASP A 76 4.03 12.38 1.84
CA ASP A 76 4.21 13.63 1.10
C ASP A 76 3.82 13.44 -0.37
N THR A 77 2.91 14.26 -0.87
CA THR A 77 2.29 14.05 -2.19
C THR A 77 3.28 14.27 -3.35
N GLU A 78 4.25 15.16 -3.21
CA GLU A 78 5.23 15.42 -4.26
C GLU A 78 6.22 14.25 -4.36
N LEU A 79 6.65 13.71 -3.21
CA LEU A 79 7.50 12.53 -3.18
C LEU A 79 6.77 11.26 -3.65
N VAL A 80 5.50 11.09 -3.27
CA VAL A 80 4.66 9.99 -3.79
C VAL A 80 4.58 10.06 -5.31
N LYS A 81 4.37 11.25 -5.87
CA LYS A 81 4.30 11.45 -7.32
C LYS A 81 5.64 11.13 -8.00
N GLU A 82 6.77 11.51 -7.40
CA GLU A 82 8.11 11.16 -7.88
C GLU A 82 8.31 9.64 -7.93
N VAL A 83 8.01 8.96 -6.83
CA VAL A 83 8.11 7.49 -6.71
C VAL A 83 7.21 6.78 -7.71
N LEU A 84 5.99 7.27 -7.94
CA LEU A 84 5.04 6.64 -8.87
C LEU A 84 5.34 6.92 -10.34
N ASN A 85 5.95 8.07 -10.66
CA ASN A 85 6.35 8.41 -12.03
C ASN A 85 7.54 7.55 -12.50
N ASN A 86 8.46 7.22 -11.57
CA ASN A 86 9.50 6.18 -11.72
C ASN A 86 10.17 6.07 -13.11
N ARG A 87 10.50 7.19 -13.74
CA ARG A 87 10.95 7.22 -15.14
C ARG A 87 12.25 6.43 -15.35
N ASP A 88 13.11 6.46 -14.34
CA ASP A 88 14.43 5.83 -14.37
C ASP A 88 14.42 4.39 -13.81
N LYS A 89 13.23 3.87 -13.45
CA LYS A 89 13.03 2.52 -12.88
C LYS A 89 13.77 2.27 -11.56
N THR A 90 14.09 3.32 -10.83
CA THR A 90 14.75 3.27 -9.52
C THR A 90 13.89 2.58 -8.46
N TYR A 91 12.57 2.76 -8.52
CA TYR A 91 11.63 2.18 -7.57
C TYR A 91 11.06 0.88 -8.13
N VAL A 92 11.39 -0.24 -7.51
CA VAL A 92 10.85 -1.54 -7.91
C VAL A 92 9.56 -1.84 -7.16
N LYS A 93 8.64 -2.53 -7.82
CA LYS A 93 7.48 -3.06 -7.13
C LYS A 93 7.93 -4.14 -6.14
N PRO A 94 7.44 -4.12 -4.90
CA PRO A 94 7.77 -5.16 -3.95
C PRO A 94 7.22 -6.51 -4.44
N GLU A 95 8.00 -7.56 -4.24
CA GLU A 95 7.49 -8.92 -4.44
C GLU A 95 6.50 -9.27 -3.32
N PHE A 96 5.40 -9.92 -3.70
CA PHE A 96 4.48 -10.46 -2.71
C PHE A 96 5.13 -11.62 -1.95
N PRO A 97 4.86 -11.75 -0.64
CA PRO A 97 5.16 -12.96 0.11
C PRO A 97 4.65 -14.21 -0.62
N GLY A 98 5.38 -15.32 -0.50
CA GLY A 98 5.12 -16.54 -1.28
C GLY A 98 3.67 -17.02 -1.24
N ASP A 99 3.03 -16.98 -0.08
CA ASP A 99 1.64 -17.41 0.07
C ASP A 99 0.65 -16.46 -0.61
N ILE A 100 0.90 -15.15 -0.55
CA ILE A 100 0.10 -14.14 -1.25
C ILE A 100 0.31 -14.27 -2.77
N LYS A 101 1.55 -14.52 -3.21
CA LYS A 101 1.86 -14.72 -4.63
C LYS A 101 1.16 -15.97 -5.19
N LYS A 102 1.08 -17.05 -4.42
CA LYS A 102 0.31 -18.26 -4.80
C LYS A 102 -1.18 -17.95 -4.98
N LEU A 103 -1.75 -17.13 -4.10
CA LEU A 103 -3.17 -16.73 -4.18
C LEU A 103 -3.45 -15.82 -5.38
N LEU A 104 -2.63 -14.79 -5.59
CA LEU A 104 -2.81 -13.83 -6.68
C LEU A 104 -2.41 -14.40 -8.05
N GLY A 105 -1.64 -15.48 -8.05
CA GLY A 105 -1.05 -16.07 -9.25
C GLY A 105 -0.18 -15.05 -10.00
N ASP A 106 -0.12 -15.21 -11.31
CA ASP A 106 0.62 -14.29 -12.18
C ASP A 106 -0.30 -13.29 -12.89
N GLY A 107 -1.09 -12.55 -12.13
CA GLY A 107 -1.98 -11.51 -12.64
C GLY A 107 -1.32 -10.13 -12.81
N LEU A 108 -2.13 -9.13 -13.15
CA LEU A 108 -1.68 -7.75 -13.35
C LEU A 108 -1.05 -7.14 -12.08
N VAL A 109 -1.54 -7.57 -10.92
CA VAL A 109 -1.06 -7.10 -9.62
C VAL A 109 0.29 -7.71 -9.27
N SER A 110 0.67 -8.89 -9.75
CA SER A 110 1.88 -9.62 -9.32
C SER A 110 2.98 -9.74 -10.39
N THR A 111 2.71 -9.32 -11.63
CA THR A 111 3.67 -9.42 -12.74
C THR A 111 4.27 -8.06 -13.14
N GLU A 112 5.42 -8.11 -13.83
CA GLU A 112 6.07 -6.96 -14.46
C GLU A 112 6.51 -7.28 -15.90
N GLY A 113 7.11 -6.30 -16.59
CA GLY A 113 7.72 -6.45 -17.91
C GLY A 113 6.73 -6.90 -18.99
N LYS A 114 7.21 -7.73 -19.94
CA LYS A 114 6.42 -8.16 -21.11
C LYS A 114 5.09 -8.84 -20.74
N LYS A 115 5.10 -9.66 -19.68
CA LYS A 115 3.91 -10.38 -19.19
C LYS A 115 2.86 -9.39 -18.70
N TRP A 116 3.27 -8.44 -17.87
CA TRP A 116 2.39 -7.36 -17.40
C TRP A 116 1.87 -6.50 -18.55
N THR A 117 2.72 -6.11 -19.51
CA THR A 117 2.30 -5.30 -20.67
C THR A 117 1.19 -5.98 -21.47
N ARG A 118 1.32 -7.29 -21.72
CA ARG A 118 0.28 -8.06 -22.42
C ARG A 118 -1.04 -8.08 -21.63
N GLN A 119 -0.97 -8.35 -20.34
CA GLN A 119 -2.14 -8.40 -19.47
C GLN A 119 -2.82 -7.02 -19.35
N ARG A 120 -2.04 -5.95 -19.20
CA ARG A 120 -2.53 -4.56 -19.12
C ARG A 120 -3.28 -4.18 -20.39
N ARG A 121 -2.76 -4.54 -21.56
CA ARG A 121 -3.42 -4.28 -22.86
C ARG A 121 -4.79 -4.94 -22.94
N LEU A 122 -4.90 -6.21 -22.53
CA LEU A 122 -6.17 -6.94 -22.53
C LEU A 122 -7.16 -6.35 -21.52
N ALA A 123 -6.70 -6.07 -20.30
CA ALA A 123 -7.53 -5.46 -19.27
C ALA A 123 -8.03 -4.07 -19.71
N HIS A 124 -7.19 -3.26 -20.34
CA HIS A 124 -7.56 -1.93 -20.80
C HIS A 124 -8.77 -1.94 -21.75
N LEU A 125 -8.91 -2.97 -22.60
CA LEU A 125 -10.09 -3.11 -23.46
C LEU A 125 -11.37 -3.33 -22.63
N ALA A 126 -11.32 -4.18 -21.61
CA ALA A 126 -12.49 -4.48 -20.77
C ALA A 126 -12.89 -3.35 -19.81
N PHE A 127 -11.93 -2.49 -19.44
CA PHE A 127 -12.11 -1.34 -18.56
C PHE A 127 -12.11 0.00 -19.31
N HIS A 128 -12.29 -0.02 -20.64
CA HIS A 128 -12.43 1.18 -21.43
C HIS A 128 -13.80 1.83 -21.19
N GLY A 129 -13.90 3.16 -21.27
CA GLY A 129 -15.11 3.92 -20.92
C GLY A 129 -16.38 3.43 -21.62
N GLU A 130 -16.30 3.17 -22.93
CA GLU A 130 -17.43 2.63 -23.70
C GLU A 130 -17.82 1.20 -23.27
N SER A 131 -16.83 0.37 -22.97
CA SER A 131 -17.07 -1.00 -22.47
C SER A 131 -17.74 -1.00 -21.09
N LEU A 132 -17.47 0.02 -20.26
CA LEU A 132 -18.13 0.19 -18.97
C LEU A 132 -19.59 0.61 -19.13
N LYS A 133 -19.89 1.58 -20.00
CA LYS A 133 -21.28 2.03 -20.27
C LYS A 133 -22.20 0.87 -20.65
N VAL A 134 -21.74 -0.04 -21.51
CA VAL A 134 -22.52 -1.20 -21.95
C VAL A 134 -22.83 -2.15 -20.78
N LYS A 135 -21.96 -2.27 -19.77
CA LYS A 135 -22.19 -3.11 -18.60
C LYS A 135 -23.23 -2.51 -17.65
N PHE A 136 -23.23 -1.19 -17.46
CA PHE A 136 -24.20 -0.52 -16.59
C PHE A 136 -25.60 -0.41 -17.20
N ASN A 137 -25.69 -0.30 -18.53
CA ASN A 137 -26.99 -0.28 -19.23
C ASN A 137 -27.63 -1.67 -19.41
N ARG A 138 -26.98 -2.73 -18.91
CA ARG A 138 -27.49 -4.12 -18.91
C ARG A 138 -27.90 -4.60 -17.52
N ALA A 139 -27.85 -3.76 -16.50
CA ALA A 139 -28.46 -4.07 -15.21
C ALA A 139 -29.99 -3.91 -15.34
N PRO A 140 -30.80 -4.92 -14.93
CA PRO A 140 -32.25 -4.81 -14.89
C PRO A 140 -32.73 -3.77 -13.87
#